data_AF-A0A377PD31-F1
#
_entry.id   AF-A0A377PD31-F1
#
_cell.length_a   1.000
_cell.length_b   1.000
_cell.length_c   1.000
_cell.angle_alpha   90.00
_cell.angle_beta   90.00
_cell.angle_gamma   90.00
#
_symmetry.space_group_name_H-M   'P 1'
#
loop_
_entity.id
_entity.type
_entity.pdbx_description
1 polymer ?
#
loop_
_entity_poly.entity_id
_entity_poly.type
_entity_poly.pdbx_seq_one_letter_code
_entity_poly.pdbx_strand_id
1 'polypeptide(L)'
;MVFDQQRLSFDELIATLKANFATPEGEKIRARLINRFEKYGNDIDVVDNISADLLRFYCKEVETYRNPRGGQFTPGSYTVSAHVPLGAVVGATPDGRYAGEQLADGGLSPMLGQDAQGPTAVLKSVSKLDNYLLSNGTLLNVKFTPSTLEGQAGLNKLADFLGAFTKLKLQHIQFNVVNAETLRAAQEKPQDYAGLVVRVAGYSAFFVELSKEIQDDIIRRTAHQL
;
A
#
# COMPACT_ATOMS: atom_id res chain seq x y z
N MET A 1 -6.34 -20.53 -6.49
CA MET A 1 -5.27 -21.52 -6.79
C MET A 1 -5.45 -22.81 -6.00
N VAL A 2 -5.60 -22.71 -4.67
CA VAL A 2 -5.75 -23.86 -3.78
C VAL A 2 -7.19 -24.38 -3.75
N PHE A 3 -8.16 -23.52 -3.46
CA PHE A 3 -9.55 -23.95 -3.27
C PHE A 3 -10.34 -24.07 -4.59
N ASP A 4 -10.45 -22.98 -5.37
CA ASP A 4 -11.30 -23.01 -6.59
C ASP A 4 -10.68 -23.77 -7.76
N GLN A 5 -9.37 -23.61 -7.95
CA GLN A 5 -8.66 -24.20 -9.09
C GLN A 5 -8.02 -25.55 -8.75
N GLN A 6 -7.82 -25.87 -7.46
CA GLN A 6 -7.19 -27.10 -6.98
C GLN A 6 -5.88 -27.47 -7.69
N ARG A 7 -5.08 -26.46 -8.07
CA ARG A 7 -3.80 -26.62 -8.80
C ARG A 7 -2.59 -26.79 -7.89
N LEU A 8 -2.77 -26.55 -6.60
CA LEU A 8 -1.76 -26.64 -5.55
C LEU A 8 -2.51 -27.00 -4.26
N SER A 9 -2.07 -28.02 -3.54
CA SER A 9 -2.62 -28.32 -2.22
C SER A 9 -2.25 -27.24 -1.20
N PHE A 10 -2.97 -27.20 -0.08
CA PHE A 10 -2.66 -26.28 0.99
C PHE A 10 -1.26 -26.53 1.58
N ASP A 11 -0.90 -27.80 1.78
CA ASP A 11 0.41 -28.17 2.34
C ASP A 11 1.56 -27.80 1.39
N GLU A 12 1.39 -27.98 0.08
CA GLU A 12 2.38 -27.54 -0.91
C GLU A 12 2.53 -26.02 -0.92
N LEU A 13 1.44 -25.26 -0.77
CA LEU A 13 1.51 -23.80 -0.63
C LEU A 13 2.31 -23.42 0.62
N ILE A 14 2.01 -24.02 1.78
CA ILE A 14 2.71 -23.74 3.03
C ILE A 14 4.20 -24.11 2.93
N ALA A 15 4.54 -25.25 2.33
CA ALA A 15 5.92 -25.64 2.09
C ALA A 15 6.66 -24.65 1.18
N THR A 16 6.00 -24.19 0.12
CA THR A 16 6.53 -23.18 -0.82
C THR A 16 6.81 -21.85 -0.11
N LEU A 17 5.89 -21.40 0.76
CA LEU A 17 6.05 -20.15 1.52
C LEU A 17 7.15 -20.27 2.58
N LYS A 18 7.24 -21.39 3.31
CA LYS A 18 8.32 -21.65 4.28
C LYS A 18 9.70 -21.68 3.62
N ALA A 19 9.77 -22.19 2.39
CA ALA A 19 10.98 -22.16 1.59
C ALA A 19 11.26 -20.78 0.94
N ASN A 20 10.45 -19.76 1.23
CA ASN A 20 10.56 -18.42 0.65
C ASN A 20 10.60 -18.42 -0.89
N PHE A 21 9.85 -19.33 -1.52
CA PHE A 21 9.85 -19.56 -2.97
C PHE A 21 11.21 -19.95 -3.58
N ALA A 22 12.19 -20.41 -2.79
CA ALA A 22 13.57 -20.65 -3.24
C ALA A 22 13.76 -21.88 -4.14
N THR A 23 12.73 -22.67 -4.38
CA THR A 23 12.78 -23.82 -5.31
C THR A 23 12.38 -23.40 -6.72
N PRO A 24 12.83 -24.09 -7.78
CA PRO A 24 12.40 -23.78 -9.15
C PRO A 24 10.87 -23.81 -9.32
N GLU A 25 10.19 -24.71 -8.63
CA GLU A 25 8.73 -24.80 -8.57
C GLU A 25 8.14 -23.63 -7.77
N GLY A 26 8.77 -23.26 -6.66
CA GLY A 26 8.39 -22.11 -5.83
C GLY A 26 8.43 -20.80 -6.60
N GLU A 27 9.46 -20.57 -7.42
CA GLU A 27 9.57 -19.40 -8.29
C GLU A 27 8.43 -19.35 -9.31
N LYS A 28 8.08 -20.48 -9.94
CA LYS A 28 6.94 -20.58 -10.87
C LYS A 28 5.62 -20.31 -10.17
N ILE A 29 5.45 -20.82 -8.94
CA ILE A 29 4.26 -20.58 -8.11
C ILE A 29 4.16 -19.09 -7.78
N ARG A 30 5.26 -18.47 -7.32
CA ARG A 30 5.32 -17.04 -7.02
C ARG A 30 4.96 -16.18 -8.23
N ALA A 31 5.56 -16.46 -9.39
CA ALA A 31 5.25 -15.75 -10.63
C ALA A 31 3.76 -15.88 -11.00
N ARG A 32 3.13 -17.03 -10.75
CA ARG A 32 1.70 -17.22 -10.95
C ARG A 32 0.86 -16.44 -9.92
N LEU A 33 1.24 -16.46 -8.65
CA LEU A 33 0.56 -15.69 -7.59
C LEU A 33 0.53 -14.20 -7.91
N ILE A 34 1.62 -13.65 -8.43
CA ILE A 34 1.72 -12.22 -8.78
C ILE A 34 0.93 -11.90 -10.05
N ASN A 35 1.12 -12.68 -11.13
CA ASN A 35 0.70 -12.26 -12.46
C ASN A 35 -0.65 -12.84 -12.94
N ARG A 36 -1.22 -13.83 -12.23
CA ARG A 36 -2.45 -14.53 -12.67
C ARG A 36 -3.64 -14.34 -11.76
N PHE A 37 -3.47 -13.57 -10.68
CA PHE A 37 -4.55 -13.26 -9.75
C PHE A 37 -4.72 -11.76 -9.63
N GLU A 38 -5.97 -11.35 -9.50
CA GLU A 38 -6.35 -9.96 -9.32
C GLU A 38 -5.79 -9.42 -8.00
N LYS A 39 -5.54 -8.11 -7.98
CA LYS A 39 -4.90 -7.43 -6.86
C LYS A 39 -5.75 -6.27 -6.39
N TYR A 40 -5.80 -6.09 -5.08
CA TYR A 40 -6.42 -4.94 -4.44
C TYR A 40 -5.85 -3.64 -4.99
N GLY A 41 -6.69 -2.64 -5.21
CA GLY A 41 -6.30 -1.33 -5.78
C GLY A 41 -6.59 -1.14 -7.26
N ASN A 42 -7.35 -2.06 -7.89
CA ASN A 42 -7.65 -2.03 -9.32
C ASN A 42 -9.16 -1.94 -9.63
N ASP A 43 -9.98 -1.59 -8.65
CA ASP A 43 -11.45 -1.56 -8.73
C ASP A 43 -12.06 -2.93 -9.12
N ILE A 44 -11.56 -4.00 -8.49
CA ILE A 44 -11.98 -5.37 -8.76
C ILE A 44 -12.73 -5.90 -7.53
N ASP A 45 -14.05 -6.03 -7.64
CA ASP A 45 -14.94 -6.32 -6.51
C ASP A 45 -14.54 -7.57 -5.73
N VAL A 46 -14.13 -8.65 -6.39
CA VAL A 46 -13.85 -9.91 -5.69
C VAL A 46 -12.67 -9.79 -4.72
N VAL A 47 -11.56 -9.15 -5.11
CA VAL A 47 -10.40 -8.97 -4.23
C VAL A 47 -10.61 -7.80 -3.26
N ASP A 48 -11.28 -6.73 -3.70
CA ASP A 48 -11.56 -5.57 -2.85
C ASP A 48 -12.51 -5.94 -1.70
N ASN A 49 -13.52 -6.78 -1.95
CA ASN A 49 -14.45 -7.22 -0.90
C ASN A 49 -13.77 -8.19 0.08
N ILE A 50 -12.85 -9.04 -0.37
CA ILE A 50 -12.02 -9.86 0.54
C ILE A 50 -11.20 -8.94 1.46
N SER A 51 -10.57 -7.90 0.93
CA SER A 51 -9.86 -6.91 1.73
C SER A 51 -10.78 -6.18 2.71
N ALA A 52 -11.99 -5.81 2.28
CA ALA A 52 -12.99 -5.16 3.12
C ALA A 52 -13.44 -6.06 4.28
N ASP A 53 -13.66 -7.35 4.03
CA ASP A 53 -14.08 -8.31 5.05
C ASP A 53 -12.99 -8.57 6.09
N LEU A 54 -11.73 -8.71 5.65
CA LEU A 54 -10.58 -8.85 6.56
C LEU A 54 -10.40 -7.61 7.45
N LEU A 55 -10.53 -6.42 6.86
CA LEU A 55 -10.43 -5.16 7.61
C LEU A 55 -11.59 -4.98 8.58
N ARG A 56 -12.82 -5.33 8.15
CA ARG A 56 -14.01 -5.29 9.02
C ARG A 56 -13.86 -6.25 10.20
N PHE A 57 -13.32 -7.44 9.98
CA PHE A 57 -13.05 -8.39 11.06
C PHE A 57 -12.12 -7.78 12.11
N TYR A 58 -10.98 -7.20 11.68
CA TYR A 58 -10.07 -6.47 12.57
C TYR A 58 -10.80 -5.35 13.33
N CYS A 59 -11.56 -4.51 12.62
CA CYS A 59 -12.23 -3.37 13.24
C CYS A 59 -13.24 -3.80 14.30
N LYS A 60 -14.07 -4.81 13.98
CA LYS A 60 -15.09 -5.32 14.88
C LYS A 60 -14.51 -5.97 16.12
N GLU A 61 -13.37 -6.63 15.98
CA GLU A 61 -12.65 -7.18 17.14
C GLU A 61 -12.12 -6.07 18.05
N VAL A 62 -11.45 -5.04 17.50
CA VAL A 62 -10.95 -3.88 18.27
C VAL A 62 -12.08 -3.16 19.02
N GLU A 63 -13.24 -3.00 18.40
CA GLU A 63 -14.42 -2.38 19.01
C GLU A 63 -14.97 -3.15 20.22
N THR A 64 -14.53 -4.39 20.50
CA THR A 64 -14.97 -5.12 21.72
C THR A 64 -14.23 -4.69 22.99
N TYR A 65 -13.09 -4.00 22.86
CA TYR A 65 -12.20 -3.70 23.98
C TYR A 65 -12.46 -2.31 24.58
N ARG A 66 -12.26 -2.19 25.91
CA ARG A 66 -12.30 -0.92 26.65
C ARG A 66 -10.95 -0.62 27.27
N ASN A 67 -10.60 0.67 27.35
CA ASN A 67 -9.39 1.11 28.03
C ASN A 67 -9.65 1.39 29.53
N PRO A 68 -8.60 1.45 30.38
CA PRO A 68 -8.75 1.67 31.82
C PRO A 68 -9.41 3.00 32.25
N ARG A 69 -9.61 3.94 31.31
CA ARG A 69 -10.32 5.21 31.55
C ARG A 69 -11.82 5.12 31.24
N GLY A 70 -12.33 3.94 30.91
CA GLY A 70 -13.73 3.69 30.55
C GLY A 70 -14.07 3.96 29.08
N GLY A 71 -13.11 4.38 28.26
CA GLY A 71 -13.32 4.64 26.83
C GLY A 71 -13.33 3.36 25.98
N GLN A 72 -14.02 3.40 24.85
CA GLN A 72 -13.99 2.35 23.83
C GLN A 72 -12.70 2.44 23.01
N PHE A 73 -12.12 1.30 22.62
CA PHE A 73 -11.09 1.29 21.59
C PHE A 73 -11.72 1.55 20.22
N THR A 74 -11.06 2.38 19.41
CA THR A 74 -11.48 2.69 18.04
C THR A 74 -10.36 2.30 17.08
N PRO A 75 -10.64 1.49 16.04
CA PRO A 75 -9.61 1.03 15.13
C PRO A 75 -9.17 2.15 14.19
N GLY A 76 -7.92 2.06 13.75
CA GLY A 76 -7.34 2.92 12.72
C GLY A 76 -6.47 2.08 11.80
N SER A 77 -6.26 2.55 10.58
CA SER A 77 -5.41 1.88 9.60
C SER A 77 -4.39 2.86 9.04
N TYR A 78 -3.23 2.89 9.68
CA TYR A 78 -2.05 3.64 9.29
C TYR A 78 -0.83 3.01 9.94
N THR A 79 0.29 2.94 9.22
CA THR A 79 1.50 2.26 9.70
C THR A 79 2.62 3.23 10.08
N VAL A 80 2.50 4.52 9.75
CA VAL A 80 3.65 5.44 9.75
C VAL A 80 4.78 4.77 8.94
N SER A 81 5.99 4.60 9.48
CA SER A 81 7.09 3.88 8.82
C SER A 81 7.15 2.39 9.20
N ALA A 82 6.20 1.88 10.00
CA ALA A 82 6.29 0.55 10.58
C ALA A 82 6.08 -0.60 9.58
N HIS A 83 5.53 -0.35 8.39
CA HIS A 83 5.31 -1.40 7.38
C HIS A 83 6.61 -2.06 6.92
N VAL A 84 7.75 -1.35 7.00
CA VAL A 84 9.08 -1.89 6.71
C VAL A 84 9.58 -2.82 7.84
N PRO A 85 9.74 -2.37 9.11
CA PRO A 85 10.20 -3.26 10.18
C PRO A 85 9.20 -4.38 10.51
N LEU A 86 7.89 -4.16 10.33
CA LEU A 86 6.90 -5.23 10.45
C LEU A 86 7.08 -6.26 9.33
N GLY A 87 7.30 -5.83 8.09
CA GLY A 87 7.58 -6.73 6.97
C GLY A 87 8.84 -7.57 7.16
N ALA A 88 9.88 -6.99 7.78
CA ALA A 88 11.16 -7.65 8.08
C ALA A 88 11.00 -8.92 8.95
N VAL A 89 9.95 -9.00 9.78
CA VAL A 89 9.67 -10.14 10.66
C VAL A 89 8.54 -11.05 10.14
N VAL A 90 8.05 -10.81 8.92
CA VAL A 90 6.99 -11.61 8.29
C VAL A 90 7.58 -12.55 7.24
N GLY A 91 7.16 -13.82 7.27
CA GLY A 91 7.54 -14.82 6.27
C GLY A 91 7.01 -14.49 4.87
N ALA A 92 7.26 -15.36 3.89
CA ALA A 92 6.68 -15.19 2.55
C ALA A 92 5.15 -15.31 2.61
N THR A 93 4.43 -14.53 1.81
CA THR A 93 2.96 -14.47 1.84
C THR A 93 2.32 -14.93 0.53
N PRO A 94 1.07 -15.45 0.56
CA PRO A 94 0.39 -15.99 -0.63
C PRO A 94 0.05 -14.98 -1.73
N ASP A 95 0.35 -13.70 -1.53
CA ASP A 95 0.27 -12.66 -2.57
C ASP A 95 1.52 -12.64 -3.48
N GLY A 96 2.57 -13.38 -3.11
CA GLY A 96 3.83 -13.48 -3.83
C GLY A 96 4.97 -12.63 -3.22
N ARG A 97 4.74 -11.94 -2.11
CA ARG A 97 5.78 -11.18 -1.40
C ARG A 97 6.76 -12.14 -0.69
N TYR A 98 8.06 -11.88 -0.84
CA TYR A 98 9.12 -12.65 -0.16
C TYR A 98 9.17 -12.38 1.34
N ALA A 99 9.71 -13.32 2.10
CA ALA A 99 10.01 -13.14 3.51
C ALA A 99 10.94 -11.94 3.73
N GLY A 100 10.63 -11.12 4.74
CA GLY A 100 11.41 -9.94 5.07
C GLY A 100 11.15 -8.70 4.19
N GLU A 101 10.41 -8.82 3.08
CA GLU A 101 9.98 -7.65 2.31
C GLU A 101 8.94 -6.85 3.08
N GLN A 102 8.89 -5.54 2.80
CA GLN A 102 7.95 -4.62 3.42
C GLN A 102 6.49 -5.04 3.19
N LEU A 103 5.63 -4.64 4.11
CA LEU A 103 4.17 -4.69 3.90
C LEU A 103 3.71 -3.47 3.09
N ALA A 104 2.44 -3.47 2.68
CA ALA A 104 1.83 -2.30 2.05
C ALA A 104 1.92 -1.08 2.98
N ASP A 105 2.20 0.09 2.41
CA ASP A 105 2.35 1.32 3.16
C ASP A 105 0.98 1.93 3.49
N GLY A 106 0.96 2.90 4.39
CA GLY A 106 -0.23 3.71 4.65
C GLY A 106 -1.43 2.99 5.27
N GLY A 107 -1.39 1.68 5.47
CA GLY A 107 -2.51 0.91 6.03
C GLY A 107 -3.60 0.58 5.00
N LEU A 108 -3.97 1.51 4.11
CA LEU A 108 -4.96 1.26 3.05
C LEU A 108 -4.41 1.29 1.63
N SER A 109 -3.14 1.65 1.42
CA SER A 109 -2.56 1.70 0.08
C SER A 109 -2.51 0.29 -0.53
N PRO A 110 -2.67 0.18 -1.86
CA PRO A 110 -2.35 -1.05 -2.58
C PRO A 110 -0.89 -1.47 -2.36
N MET A 111 -0.62 -2.76 -2.47
CA MET A 111 0.76 -3.26 -2.42
C MET A 111 1.55 -2.71 -3.62
N LEU A 112 2.82 -2.38 -3.40
CA LEU A 112 3.68 -1.74 -4.38
C LEU A 112 3.63 -2.42 -5.77
N GLY A 113 3.38 -1.63 -6.81
CA GLY A 113 3.33 -2.07 -8.20
C GLY A 113 2.17 -3.00 -8.54
N GLN A 114 1.19 -3.18 -7.65
CA GLN A 114 0.02 -4.03 -7.91
C GLN A 114 -1.20 -3.23 -8.39
N ASP A 115 -1.18 -1.91 -8.26
CA ASP A 115 -2.19 -0.94 -8.68
C ASP A 115 -1.93 -0.42 -10.11
N ALA A 116 -2.41 -1.18 -11.09
CA ALA A 116 -2.14 -0.95 -12.52
C ALA A 116 -3.26 -0.18 -13.25
N GLN A 117 -4.46 -0.05 -12.68
CA GLN A 117 -5.62 0.60 -13.31
C GLN A 117 -5.73 2.11 -13.04
N GLY A 118 -4.65 2.73 -12.53
CA GLY A 118 -4.58 4.15 -12.28
C GLY A 118 -5.20 4.61 -10.95
N PRO A 119 -5.02 5.89 -10.60
CA PRO A 119 -5.29 6.38 -9.25
C PRO A 119 -6.79 6.43 -8.93
N THR A 120 -7.66 6.60 -9.94
CA THR A 120 -9.11 6.55 -9.73
C THR A 120 -9.59 5.15 -9.35
N ALA A 121 -9.01 4.09 -9.95
CA ALA A 121 -9.31 2.72 -9.56
C ALA A 121 -8.87 2.44 -8.11
N VAL A 122 -7.72 2.99 -7.70
CA VAL A 122 -7.28 2.95 -6.29
C VAL A 122 -8.32 3.59 -5.37
N LEU A 123 -8.82 4.80 -5.68
CA LEU A 123 -9.86 5.42 -4.86
C LEU A 123 -11.11 4.54 -4.74
N LYS A 124 -11.53 3.91 -5.85
CA LYS A 124 -12.72 3.04 -5.86
C LYS A 124 -12.49 1.78 -5.03
N SER A 125 -11.34 1.11 -5.15
CA SER A 125 -10.99 -0.03 -4.28
C SER A 125 -10.96 0.36 -2.80
N VAL A 126 -10.31 1.47 -2.45
CA VAL A 126 -10.23 1.95 -1.07
C VAL A 126 -11.61 2.33 -0.54
N SER A 127 -12.52 2.82 -1.39
CA SER A 127 -13.88 3.20 -0.99
C SER A 127 -14.77 2.01 -0.63
N LYS A 128 -14.43 0.81 -1.10
CA LYS A 128 -15.13 -0.44 -0.75
C LYS A 128 -14.77 -0.92 0.65
N LEU A 129 -13.66 -0.43 1.20
CA LEU A 129 -13.31 -0.66 2.60
C LEU A 129 -14.32 0.07 3.49
N ASP A 130 -14.67 -0.53 4.62
CA ASP A 130 -15.63 0.04 5.58
C ASP A 130 -14.98 1.18 6.39
N ASN A 131 -14.71 2.29 5.69
CA ASN A 131 -13.97 3.44 6.20
C ASN A 131 -14.65 4.09 7.43
N TYR A 132 -15.94 3.84 7.66
CA TYR A 132 -16.65 4.34 8.84
C TYR A 132 -16.21 3.68 10.14
N LEU A 133 -15.75 2.43 10.09
CA LEU A 133 -15.25 1.73 11.27
C LEU A 133 -13.91 2.29 11.73
N LEU A 134 -13.13 2.86 10.81
CA LEU A 134 -11.78 3.36 11.05
C LEU A 134 -11.79 4.79 11.61
N SER A 135 -12.54 5.02 12.70
CA SER A 135 -12.70 6.36 13.27
C SER A 135 -11.42 6.92 13.90
N ASN A 136 -10.41 6.08 14.17
CA ASN A 136 -9.09 6.53 14.61
C ASN A 136 -8.18 6.98 13.45
N GLY A 137 -8.70 6.96 12.21
CA GLY A 137 -8.03 7.49 11.03
C GLY A 137 -7.56 6.39 10.07
N THR A 138 -7.50 6.78 8.80
CA THR A 138 -6.96 5.98 7.70
C THR A 138 -5.86 6.73 6.98
N LEU A 139 -5.08 6.04 6.16
CA LEU A 139 -4.09 6.70 5.33
C LEU A 139 -3.99 6.07 3.94
N LEU A 140 -3.95 6.93 2.93
CA LEU A 140 -3.71 6.54 1.54
C LEU A 140 -2.56 7.39 0.99
N ASN A 141 -1.49 6.72 0.55
CA ASN A 141 -0.38 7.35 -0.14
C ASN A 141 -0.59 7.24 -1.65
N VAL A 142 -0.46 8.35 -2.36
CA VAL A 142 -0.44 8.39 -3.83
C VAL A 142 0.80 9.14 -4.29
N LYS A 143 1.51 8.62 -5.29
CA LYS A 143 2.65 9.31 -5.90
C LYS A 143 2.31 9.67 -7.35
N PHE A 144 2.58 10.92 -7.71
CA PHE A 144 2.48 11.43 -9.07
C PHE A 144 3.87 11.85 -9.58
N THR A 145 4.05 11.83 -10.90
CA THR A 145 5.17 12.54 -11.53
C THR A 145 4.87 14.04 -11.57
N PRO A 146 5.87 14.93 -11.48
CA PRO A 146 5.65 16.38 -11.61
C PRO A 146 4.93 16.78 -12.90
N SER A 147 5.22 16.10 -14.02
CA SER A 147 4.56 16.33 -15.31
C SER A 147 3.04 16.11 -15.27
N THR A 148 2.55 15.25 -14.38
CA THR A 148 1.12 14.98 -14.22
C THR A 148 0.35 16.21 -13.72
N LEU A 149 1.01 17.07 -12.94
CA LEU A 149 0.41 18.23 -12.30
C LEU A 149 0.86 19.56 -12.93
N GLU A 150 1.49 19.50 -14.09
CA GLU A 150 2.01 20.68 -14.78
C GLU A 150 0.88 21.52 -15.38
N GLY A 151 0.96 22.84 -15.17
CA GLY A 151 0.01 23.82 -15.71
C GLY A 151 -1.42 23.70 -15.17
N GLN A 152 -2.30 24.56 -15.68
CA GLN A 152 -3.69 24.63 -15.20
C GLN A 152 -4.47 23.33 -15.44
N ALA A 153 -4.17 22.62 -16.53
CA ALA A 153 -4.83 21.35 -16.86
C ALA A 153 -4.50 20.26 -15.83
N GLY A 154 -3.23 20.13 -15.40
CA GLY A 154 -2.82 19.18 -14.36
C GLY A 154 -3.47 19.50 -13.01
N LEU A 155 -3.54 20.78 -12.64
CA LEU A 155 -4.22 21.22 -11.41
C LEU A 155 -5.73 20.94 -11.44
N ASN A 156 -6.39 21.16 -12.58
CA ASN A 156 -7.82 20.85 -12.73
C ASN A 156 -8.08 19.34 -12.58
N LYS A 157 -7.23 18.50 -13.18
CA LYS A 157 -7.33 17.04 -13.02
C LYS A 157 -7.15 16.60 -11.57
N LEU A 158 -6.22 17.22 -10.82
CA LEU A 158 -6.06 16.96 -9.39
C LEU A 158 -7.30 17.40 -8.60
N ALA A 159 -7.89 18.55 -8.94
CA ALA A 159 -9.13 19.02 -8.31
C ALA A 159 -10.30 18.04 -8.57
N ASP A 160 -10.45 17.55 -9.81
CA ASP A 160 -11.46 16.54 -10.16
C ASP A 160 -11.21 15.22 -9.42
N PHE A 161 -9.95 14.80 -9.30
CA PHE A 161 -9.54 13.63 -8.54
C PHE A 161 -9.89 13.76 -7.05
N LEU A 162 -9.63 14.91 -6.43
CA LEU A 162 -10.03 15.21 -5.05
C LEU A 162 -11.57 15.31 -4.91
N GLY A 163 -12.26 15.75 -5.95
CA GLY A 163 -13.71 15.69 -6.03
C GLY A 163 -14.24 14.26 -6.00
N ALA A 164 -13.60 13.34 -6.71
CA ALA A 164 -13.92 11.91 -6.65
C ALA A 164 -13.62 11.31 -5.26
N PHE A 165 -12.46 11.62 -4.68
CA PHE A 165 -12.10 11.22 -3.30
C PHE A 165 -13.18 11.61 -2.28
N THR A 166 -13.68 12.85 -2.37
CA THR A 166 -14.72 13.36 -1.47
C THR A 166 -16.06 12.63 -1.70
N LYS A 167 -16.47 12.43 -2.96
CA LYS A 167 -17.70 11.71 -3.32
C LYS A 167 -17.68 10.25 -2.86
N LEU A 168 -16.49 9.63 -2.86
CA LEU A 168 -16.24 8.28 -2.38
C LEU A 168 -16.09 8.21 -0.85
N LYS A 169 -16.23 9.33 -0.13
CA LYS A 169 -16.24 9.41 1.34
C LYS A 169 -14.99 8.85 2.00
N LEU A 170 -13.85 9.02 1.34
CA LEU A 170 -12.55 8.63 1.86
C LEU A 170 -12.08 9.66 2.89
N GLN A 171 -11.39 9.22 3.95
CA GLN A 171 -11.06 10.11 5.07
C GLN A 171 -9.79 10.93 4.83
N HIS A 172 -8.76 10.32 4.25
CA HIS A 172 -7.45 10.95 4.12
C HIS A 172 -6.67 10.41 2.92
N ILE A 173 -6.04 11.32 2.19
CA ILE A 173 -5.13 11.06 1.09
C ILE A 173 -3.97 12.06 1.14
N GLN A 174 -2.78 11.61 0.77
CA GLN A 174 -1.60 12.47 0.68
C GLN A 174 -0.74 12.12 -0.54
N PHE A 175 -0.02 13.12 -1.04
CA PHE A 175 0.67 13.03 -2.32
C PHE A 175 2.18 13.20 -2.17
N ASN A 176 2.94 12.35 -2.87
CA ASN A 176 4.29 12.69 -3.31
C ASN A 176 4.22 13.13 -4.77
N VAL A 177 4.87 14.24 -5.11
CA VAL A 177 4.97 14.75 -6.48
C VAL A 177 6.45 14.87 -6.82
N VAL A 178 7.06 13.75 -7.21
CA VAL A 178 8.52 13.64 -7.36
C VAL A 178 8.89 12.51 -8.32
N ASN A 179 9.97 12.71 -9.08
CA ASN A 179 10.51 11.70 -9.98
C ASN A 179 11.37 10.68 -9.22
N ALA A 180 11.30 9.41 -9.62
CA ALA A 180 12.13 8.36 -9.04
C ALA A 180 13.62 8.61 -9.30
N GLU A 181 13.95 9.23 -10.43
CA GLU A 181 15.32 9.62 -10.83
C GLU A 181 15.89 10.65 -9.85
N THR A 182 15.09 11.64 -9.44
CA THR A 182 15.49 12.64 -8.43
C THR A 182 15.79 11.98 -7.09
N LEU A 183 14.95 11.03 -6.66
CA LEU A 183 15.16 10.30 -5.41
C LEU A 183 16.42 9.44 -5.47
N ARG A 184 16.67 8.72 -6.58
CA ARG A 184 17.90 7.94 -6.77
C ARG A 184 19.15 8.83 -6.78
N ALA A 185 19.11 9.97 -7.47
CA ALA A 185 20.19 10.94 -7.45
C ALA A 185 20.47 11.47 -6.04
N ALA A 186 19.43 11.67 -5.22
CA ALA A 186 19.56 12.06 -3.83
C ALA A 186 20.16 10.95 -2.92
N GLN A 187 19.98 9.67 -3.26
CA GLN A 187 20.70 8.58 -2.58
C GLN A 187 22.18 8.58 -2.91
N GLU A 188 22.55 8.90 -4.15
CA GLU A 188 23.95 8.92 -4.61
C GLU A 188 24.72 10.15 -4.15
N LYS A 189 24.05 11.31 -4.07
CA LYS A 189 24.67 12.61 -3.74
C LYS A 189 23.88 13.37 -2.67
N PRO A 190 23.74 12.84 -1.44
CA PRO A 190 22.85 13.41 -0.42
C PRO A 190 23.14 14.90 -0.09
N GLN A 191 24.41 15.33 -0.16
CA GLN A 191 24.80 16.71 0.07
C GLN A 191 24.15 17.71 -0.91
N ASP A 192 23.88 17.30 -2.15
CA ASP A 192 23.26 18.15 -3.17
C ASP A 192 21.72 18.26 -2.96
N TYR A 193 21.16 17.40 -2.11
CA TYR A 193 19.72 17.25 -1.88
C TYR A 193 19.33 17.38 -0.40
N ALA A 194 20.14 18.09 0.41
CA ALA A 194 19.89 18.24 1.84
C ALA A 194 18.50 18.82 2.16
N GLY A 195 17.95 19.67 1.28
CA GLY A 195 16.62 20.25 1.42
C GLY A 195 15.47 19.44 0.80
N LEU A 196 15.74 18.25 0.22
CA LEU A 196 14.72 17.45 -0.45
C LEU A 196 13.76 16.84 0.58
N VAL A 197 12.52 17.32 0.59
CA VAL A 197 11.47 16.81 1.47
C VAL A 197 10.56 15.84 0.71
N VAL A 198 10.24 14.71 1.34
CA VAL A 198 9.31 13.69 0.81
C VAL A 198 8.22 13.38 1.82
N ARG A 199 7.08 12.88 1.33
CA ARG A 199 6.02 12.31 2.17
C ARG A 199 6.33 10.85 2.48
N VAL A 200 6.30 10.46 3.76
CA VAL A 200 6.52 9.06 4.17
C VAL A 200 5.18 8.35 4.35
N ALA A 201 4.55 8.53 5.51
CA ALA A 201 3.20 8.06 5.81
C ALA A 201 2.65 8.87 6.99
N GLY A 202 1.99 9.99 6.67
CA GLY A 202 1.31 10.84 7.65
C GLY A 202 2.18 12.02 8.09
N TYR A 203 3.44 12.05 7.66
CA TYR A 203 4.39 13.12 7.91
C TYR A 203 5.33 13.29 6.70
N SER A 204 6.02 14.42 6.67
CA SER A 204 7.08 14.71 5.71
C SER A 204 8.44 14.70 6.40
N ALA A 205 9.49 14.31 5.69
CA ALA A 205 10.84 14.23 6.22
C ALA A 205 11.87 14.60 5.14
N PHE A 206 13.06 15.00 5.57
CA PHE A 206 14.20 15.15 4.67
C PHE A 206 14.61 13.77 4.15
N PHE A 207 14.59 13.60 2.84
CA PHE A 207 14.82 12.31 2.20
C PHE A 207 16.18 11.71 2.59
N VAL A 208 17.20 12.56 2.65
CA VAL A 208 18.59 12.16 2.96
C VAL A 208 18.79 11.76 4.43
N GLU A 209 17.85 12.10 5.31
CA GLU A 209 17.87 11.70 6.73
C GLU A 209 17.14 10.36 6.97
N LEU A 210 16.43 9.84 5.97
CA LEU A 210 15.74 8.55 6.07
C LEU A 210 16.72 7.39 5.91
N SER A 211 16.40 6.24 6.52
CA SER A 211 17.15 5.01 6.28
C SER A 211 17.02 4.57 4.82
N LYS A 212 18.02 3.84 4.33
CA LYS A 212 18.04 3.37 2.94
C LYS A 212 16.80 2.53 2.59
N GLU A 213 16.32 1.72 3.51
CA GLU A 213 15.14 0.87 3.32
C GLU A 213 13.87 1.72 3.10
N ILE A 214 13.71 2.80 3.86
CA ILE A 214 12.58 3.72 3.70
C ILE A 214 12.70 4.54 2.42
N GLN A 215 13.91 4.97 2.07
CA GLN A 215 14.17 5.64 0.79
C GLN A 215 13.80 4.73 -0.39
N ASP A 216 14.27 3.48 -0.37
CA ASP A 216 14.00 2.48 -1.40
C ASP A 216 12.50 2.16 -1.49
N ASP A 217 11.79 2.10 -0.35
CA ASP A 217 10.33 1.95 -0.30
C ASP A 217 9.62 3.08 -1.06
N ILE A 218 9.94 4.35 -0.75
CA ILE A 218 9.33 5.53 -1.40
C ILE A 218 9.61 5.55 -2.91
N ILE A 219 10.83 5.19 -3.30
CA ILE A 219 11.23 5.10 -4.72
C ILE A 219 10.38 4.06 -5.46
N ARG A 220 10.16 2.88 -4.85
CA ARG A 220 9.45 1.75 -5.46
C ARG A 220 7.93 1.93 -5.58
N ARG A 221 7.33 2.85 -4.82
CA ARG A 221 5.87 3.12 -4.91
C ARG A 221 5.46 3.45 -6.35
N THR A 222 4.24 3.04 -6.73
CA THR A 222 3.66 3.31 -8.05
C THR A 222 3.57 4.80 -8.30
N ALA A 223 4.06 5.26 -9.46
CA ALA A 223 3.88 6.64 -9.91
C ALA A 223 2.71 6.69 -10.88
N HIS A 224 1.63 7.34 -10.48
CA HIS A 224 0.44 7.49 -11.31
C HIS A 224 0.51 8.70 -12.25
N GLN A 225 -0.33 8.65 -13.26
CA GLN A 225 -0.65 9.76 -14.16
C GLN A 225 -2.17 10.02 -14.09
N LEU A 226 -2.58 11.27 -14.30
CA LEU A 226 -3.97 11.74 -14.35
C LEU A 226 -4.35 12.18 -15.76
#